data_AF-A0A1A8FD35-F1
#
_entry.id   AF-A0A1A8FD35-F1
#
_cell.length_a   1.000
_cell.length_b   1.000
_cell.length_c   1.000
_cell.angle_alpha   90.00
_cell.angle_beta   90.00
_cell.angle_gamma   90.00
#
_symmetry.space_group_name_H-M   'P 1'
#
loop_
_entity.id
_entity.type
_entity.pdbx_description
1 polymer ?
#
loop_
_entity_poly.entity_id
_entity_poly.type
_entity_poly.pdbx_seq_one_letter_code
_entity_poly.pdbx_strand_id
1 'polypeptide(L)'
;MFWCLRPSLVLLLLHSAAAHVFLNSQKASEVLTRHRRANSFLEEVKQGNQERECNEERCSFEEAREIFENVEKTNEFWAVYVDGDACHSAPCAHGGQCKDGIGSYSCYCPEGYKG
;
A
#
# COMPACT_ATOMS: atom_id res chain seq x y z
N MET A 1 29.99 53.34 -5.88
CA MET A 1 30.26 51.92 -5.55
C MET A 1 29.05 51.12 -6.01
N PHE A 2 29.03 50.71 -7.28
CA PHE A 2 27.93 49.95 -7.87
C PHE A 2 28.11 48.47 -7.54
N TRP A 3 27.14 47.89 -6.83
CA TRP A 3 27.05 46.45 -6.60
C TRP A 3 26.70 45.73 -7.91
N CYS A 4 27.67 45.10 -8.55
CA CYS A 4 27.42 44.07 -9.56
C CYS A 4 27.01 42.77 -8.86
N LEU A 5 25.73 42.65 -8.52
CA LEU A 5 25.15 41.36 -8.15
C LEU A 5 25.27 40.42 -9.35
N ARG A 6 26.09 39.37 -9.23
CA ARG A 6 26.28 38.36 -10.28
C ARG A 6 24.92 37.70 -10.61
N PRO A 7 24.41 37.80 -11.85
CA PRO A 7 23.12 37.22 -12.23
C PRO A 7 23.07 35.70 -12.07
N SER A 8 24.25 35.05 -12.07
CA SER A 8 24.43 33.62 -11.80
C SER A 8 23.98 33.21 -10.39
N LEU A 9 24.17 34.08 -9.39
CA LEU A 9 23.79 33.82 -8.00
C LEU A 9 22.27 33.90 -7.80
N VAL A 10 21.61 34.81 -8.52
CA VAL A 10 20.14 34.94 -8.50
C VAL A 10 19.48 33.74 -9.19
N LEU A 11 20.03 33.25 -10.31
CA LEU A 11 19.56 32.03 -10.95
C LEU A 11 19.71 30.79 -10.07
N LEU A 12 20.83 30.68 -9.34
CA LEU A 12 21.08 29.58 -8.39
C LEU A 12 20.09 29.58 -7.22
N LEU A 13 19.73 30.77 -6.71
CA LEU A 13 18.71 30.92 -5.66
C LEU A 13 17.28 30.65 -6.15
N LEU A 14 16.98 30.96 -7.41
CA LEU A 14 15.68 30.63 -8.02
C LEU A 14 15.53 29.11 -8.26
N HIS A 15 16.60 28.40 -8.60
CA HIS A 15 16.58 26.94 -8.77
C HIS A 15 16.42 26.18 -7.45
N SER A 16 16.92 26.71 -6.33
CA SER A 16 16.74 26.05 -5.02
C SER A 16 15.35 26.24 -4.42
N ALA A 17 14.60 27.27 -4.85
CA ALA A 17 13.27 27.57 -4.32
C ALA A 17 12.14 26.67 -4.86
N ALA A 18 12.33 26.01 -6.01
CA ALA A 18 11.28 25.24 -6.68
C ALA A 18 11.01 23.84 -6.07
N ALA A 19 11.82 23.37 -5.13
CA ALA A 19 11.84 21.96 -4.72
C ALA A 19 10.97 21.60 -3.49
N HIS A 20 10.09 22.48 -3.01
CA HIS A 20 9.35 22.25 -1.75
C HIS A 20 7.82 22.42 -1.85
N VAL A 21 7.24 22.38 -3.05
CA VAL A 21 5.78 22.51 -3.20
C VAL A 21 5.03 21.25 -2.73
N PHE A 22 5.67 20.07 -2.74
CA PHE A 22 5.05 18.82 -2.30
C PHE A 22 5.59 18.39 -0.93
N LEU A 23 4.68 18.22 0.03
CA LEU A 23 4.96 17.54 1.30
C LEU A 23 5.07 16.03 1.04
N ASN A 24 5.97 15.36 1.75
CA ASN A 24 6.02 13.90 1.73
C ASN A 24 4.82 13.32 2.49
N SER A 25 4.50 12.05 2.23
CA SER A 25 3.33 11.35 2.81
C SER A 25 3.30 11.42 4.34
N GLN A 26 4.46 11.31 4.99
CA GLN A 26 4.59 11.40 6.45
C GLN A 26 4.18 12.78 6.98
N LYS A 27 4.75 13.86 6.44
CA LYS A 27 4.42 15.25 6.84
C LYS A 27 3.02 15.69 6.42
N ALA A 28 2.54 15.20 5.28
CA ALA A 28 1.18 15.47 4.83
C ALA A 28 0.14 14.90 5.82
N SER A 29 0.43 13.74 6.42
CA SER A 29 -0.44 13.06 7.39
C SER A 29 -0.51 13.75 8.75
N GLU A 30 0.49 14.58 9.10
CA GLU A 30 0.47 15.40 10.32
C GLU A 30 -0.51 16.58 10.24
N VAL A 31 -0.75 17.09 9.02
CA VAL A 31 -1.67 18.22 8.76
C VAL A 31 -3.05 17.72 8.35
N LEU A 32 -3.09 16.67 7.52
CA LEU A 32 -4.31 16.04 7.06
C LEU A 32 -4.64 14.83 7.96
N THR A 33 -5.42 15.08 9.00
CA THR A 33 -6.04 13.97 9.75
C THR A 33 -7.23 13.45 8.94
N ARG A 34 -7.03 12.40 8.15
CA ARG A 34 -8.14 11.70 7.49
C ARG A 34 -8.96 11.00 8.58
N HIS A 35 -10.14 11.52 8.89
CA HIS A 35 -11.15 10.73 9.62
C HIS A 35 -11.50 9.49 8.78
N ARG A 36 -11.47 8.30 9.40
CA ARG A 36 -12.03 7.08 8.77
C ARG A 36 -13.48 7.36 8.39
N ARG A 37 -13.79 7.27 7.10
CA ARG A 37 -15.17 7.30 6.61
C ARG A 37 -15.60 5.86 6.40
N ALA A 38 -15.59 5.07 7.46
CA ALA A 38 -16.33 3.82 7.41
C ALA A 38 -17.83 4.22 7.34
N ASN A 39 -18.47 3.94 6.22
CA ASN A 39 -19.93 4.07 6.02
C ASN A 39 -20.48 5.51 6.03
N SER A 40 -19.89 6.43 5.26
CA SER A 40 -20.53 7.74 5.03
C SER A 40 -21.83 7.60 4.23
N PHE A 41 -22.73 8.61 4.34
CA PHE A 41 -24.03 8.57 3.67
C PHE A 41 -23.85 8.37 2.15
N LEU A 42 -24.36 7.24 1.64
CA LEU A 42 -24.29 6.77 0.24
C LEU A 42 -22.92 6.27 -0.24
N GLU A 43 -21.99 5.95 0.66
CA GLU A 43 -20.69 5.36 0.30
C GLU A 43 -20.84 4.05 -0.47
N GLU A 44 -21.76 3.19 -0.02
CA GLU A 44 -22.15 1.91 -0.62
C GLU A 44 -22.67 2.02 -2.08
N VAL A 45 -23.03 3.23 -2.54
CA VAL A 45 -23.46 3.43 -3.94
C VAL A 45 -22.25 3.58 -4.87
N LYS A 46 -21.07 3.88 -4.33
CA LYS A 46 -19.84 3.96 -5.11
C LYS A 46 -19.35 2.54 -5.42
N GLN A 47 -18.76 2.37 -6.60
CA GLN A 47 -18.09 1.12 -6.94
C GLN A 47 -16.89 0.90 -6.01
N GLY A 48 -16.76 -0.31 -5.46
CA GLY A 48 -15.65 -0.72 -4.61
C GLY A 48 -14.29 -0.41 -5.23
N ASN A 49 -13.36 0.06 -4.40
CA ASN A 49 -12.02 0.43 -4.85
C ASN A 49 -10.97 0.07 -3.80
N GLN A 50 -10.08 -0.85 -4.15
CA GLN A 50 -9.04 -1.35 -3.24
C GLN A 50 -8.18 -0.23 -2.64
N GLU A 51 -7.78 0.76 -3.44
CA GLU A 51 -6.95 1.86 -2.93
C GLU A 51 -7.71 2.65 -1.87
N ARG A 52 -8.93 3.09 -2.19
CA ARG A 52 -9.74 3.92 -1.30
C ARG A 52 -10.17 3.21 -0.03
N GLU A 53 -10.59 1.95 -0.13
CA GLU A 53 -11.26 1.22 0.95
C GLU A 53 -10.31 0.35 1.77
N CYS A 54 -9.32 -0.29 1.12
CA CYS A 54 -8.45 -1.25 1.78
C CYS A 54 -7.00 -0.75 1.99
N ASN A 55 -6.46 0.11 1.13
CA ASN A 55 -5.08 0.62 1.27
C ASN A 55 -5.04 1.93 2.07
N GLU A 56 -5.90 2.88 1.72
CA GLU A 56 -6.02 4.16 2.43
C GLU A 56 -6.87 4.04 3.70
N GLU A 57 -7.73 3.02 3.77
CA GLU A 57 -8.62 2.71 4.91
C GLU A 57 -8.51 1.23 5.33
N ARG A 58 -9.35 0.81 6.29
CA ARG A 58 -9.42 -0.61 6.71
C ARG A 58 -10.75 -1.19 6.27
N CYS A 59 -10.72 -2.08 5.29
CA CYS A 59 -11.90 -2.75 4.77
C CYS A 59 -12.19 -4.07 5.48
N SER A 60 -13.45 -4.49 5.42
CA SER A 60 -13.97 -5.79 5.80
C SER A 60 -13.84 -6.80 4.66
N PHE A 61 -14.08 -8.07 4.94
CA PHE A 61 -14.05 -9.11 3.92
C PHE A 61 -15.13 -8.91 2.85
N GLU A 62 -16.28 -8.33 3.22
CA GLU A 62 -17.39 -8.09 2.28
C GLU A 62 -17.02 -6.99 1.27
N GLU A 63 -16.45 -5.88 1.72
CA GLU A 63 -15.95 -4.81 0.85
C GLU A 63 -14.85 -5.35 -0.09
N ALA A 64 -13.93 -6.18 0.42
CA ALA A 64 -12.93 -6.85 -0.42
C ALA A 64 -13.58 -7.78 -1.46
N ARG A 65 -14.68 -8.46 -1.12
CA ARG A 65 -15.43 -9.33 -2.05
C ARG A 65 -16.11 -8.54 -3.16
N GLU A 66 -16.63 -7.36 -2.85
CA GLU A 66 -17.24 -6.45 -3.83
C GLU A 66 -16.22 -5.89 -4.82
N ILE A 67 -14.96 -5.71 -4.41
CA ILE A 67 -13.88 -5.25 -5.29
C ILE A 67 -13.48 -6.31 -6.32
N PHE A 68 -13.31 -7.56 -5.89
CA PHE A 68 -12.78 -8.63 -6.77
C PHE A 68 -13.86 -9.42 -7.52
N GLU A 69 -15.11 -9.38 -7.05
CA GLU A 69 -16.25 -10.16 -7.55
C GLU A 69 -15.96 -11.67 -7.70
N ASN A 70 -14.94 -12.18 -6.99
CA ASN A 70 -14.46 -13.55 -7.09
C ASN A 70 -13.87 -14.00 -5.75
N VAL A 71 -14.43 -15.08 -5.21
CA VAL A 71 -14.10 -15.56 -3.86
C VAL A 71 -12.64 -16.00 -3.75
N GLU A 72 -12.11 -16.67 -4.77
CA GLU A 72 -10.72 -17.15 -4.75
C GLU A 72 -9.72 -15.98 -4.70
N LYS A 73 -9.91 -14.97 -5.56
CA LYS A 73 -9.10 -13.75 -5.56
C LYS A 73 -9.25 -12.95 -4.27
N THR A 74 -10.47 -12.84 -3.75
CA THR A 74 -10.70 -12.17 -2.46
C THR A 74 -9.94 -12.89 -1.34
N ASN A 75 -9.94 -14.22 -1.30
CA ASN A 75 -9.20 -14.99 -0.30
C ASN A 75 -7.68 -14.82 -0.43
N GLU A 76 -7.15 -14.78 -1.66
CA GLU A 76 -5.72 -14.54 -1.91
C GLU A 76 -5.28 -13.15 -1.44
N PHE A 77 -6.08 -12.12 -1.75
CA PHE A 77 -5.86 -10.77 -1.20
C PHE A 77 -5.98 -10.76 0.32
N TRP A 78 -7.02 -11.39 0.86
CA TRP A 78 -7.37 -11.32 2.27
C TRP A 78 -6.34 -12.02 3.17
N ALA A 79 -5.74 -13.12 2.69
CA ALA A 79 -4.65 -13.80 3.37
C ALA A 79 -3.51 -12.83 3.69
N VAL A 80 -3.02 -12.08 2.70
CA VAL A 80 -1.95 -11.10 2.93
C VAL A 80 -2.45 -9.88 3.73
N TYR A 81 -3.70 -9.47 3.51
CA TYR A 81 -4.26 -8.23 4.06
C TYR A 81 -4.43 -8.26 5.59
N VAL A 82 -4.87 -9.39 6.15
CA VAL A 82 -5.34 -9.44 7.54
C VAL A 82 -4.22 -9.67 8.56
N ASP A 83 -3.21 -10.48 8.22
CA ASP A 83 -2.11 -10.87 9.10
C ASP A 83 -0.72 -10.84 8.43
N GLY A 84 -0.64 -10.42 7.17
CA GLY A 84 0.61 -10.22 6.45
C GLY A 84 1.04 -11.45 5.66
N ASP A 85 1.97 -11.26 4.73
CA ASP A 85 2.47 -12.34 3.87
C ASP A 85 3.41 -13.27 4.65
N ALA A 86 2.93 -14.45 5.03
CA ALA A 86 3.73 -15.47 5.71
C ALA A 86 4.84 -16.06 4.82
N CYS A 87 4.76 -15.87 3.49
CA CYS A 87 5.79 -16.27 2.56
C CYS A 87 6.95 -15.28 2.45
N HIS A 88 6.83 -14.07 3.00
CA HIS A 88 7.89 -13.06 2.97
C HIS A 88 9.21 -13.56 3.60
N SER A 89 9.14 -14.40 4.63
CA SER A 89 10.33 -14.98 5.27
C SER A 89 10.94 -16.16 4.51
N ALA A 90 10.41 -16.52 3.34
CA ALA A 90 10.79 -17.69 2.55
C ALA A 90 10.88 -18.98 3.39
N PRO A 91 9.78 -19.40 4.06
CA PRO A 91 9.82 -20.52 5.01
C PRO A 91 10.02 -21.89 4.34
N CYS A 92 9.75 -22.02 3.04
CA CYS A 92 9.85 -23.28 2.32
C CYS A 92 11.28 -23.59 1.88
N ALA A 93 11.85 -24.68 2.40
CA ALA A 93 13.20 -25.10 2.08
C ALA A 93 13.29 -25.85 0.73
N HIS A 94 14.52 -26.06 0.25
CA HIS A 94 14.85 -26.90 -0.92
C HIS A 94 14.11 -26.52 -2.22
N GLY A 95 13.81 -25.23 -2.39
CA GLY A 95 13.08 -24.73 -3.57
C GLY A 95 11.58 -25.03 -3.55
N GLY A 96 11.00 -25.34 -2.39
CA GLY A 96 9.55 -25.44 -2.22
C GLY A 96 8.85 -24.11 -2.49
N GLN A 97 7.68 -24.17 -3.10
CA GLN A 97 6.86 -22.98 -3.35
C GLN A 97 6.01 -22.68 -2.11
N CYS A 98 6.05 -21.44 -1.64
CA CYS A 98 5.23 -20.99 -0.54
C CYS A 98 3.89 -20.45 -1.05
N LYS A 99 2.81 -20.82 -0.37
CA LYS A 99 1.49 -20.21 -0.54
C LYS A 99 1.01 -19.70 0.80
N ASP A 100 0.75 -18.40 0.85
CA ASP A 100 0.20 -17.71 2.01
C ASP A 100 -1.26 -18.11 2.25
N GLY A 101 -1.69 -18.01 3.50
CA GLY A 101 -3.04 -18.33 3.93
C GLY A 101 -3.38 -17.61 5.22
N ILE A 102 -4.66 -17.57 5.56
CA ILE A 102 -5.11 -16.86 6.76
C ILE A 102 -4.58 -17.60 7.99
N GLY A 103 -3.71 -16.95 8.76
CA GLY A 103 -3.07 -17.47 9.97
C GLY A 103 -2.08 -18.61 9.73
N SER A 104 -1.72 -18.90 8.48
CA SER A 104 -0.93 -20.08 8.12
C SER A 104 -0.24 -19.93 6.77
N TYR A 105 0.65 -20.86 6.43
CA TYR A 105 1.20 -20.99 5.09
C TYR A 105 1.31 -22.46 4.72
N SER A 106 1.39 -22.74 3.42
CA SER A 106 1.61 -24.07 2.87
C SER A 106 2.87 -24.09 2.01
N CYS A 107 3.66 -25.16 2.13
CA CYS A 107 4.81 -25.40 1.27
C CYS A 107 4.53 -26.54 0.29
N TYR A 108 4.67 -26.24 -1.00
CA TYR A 108 4.62 -27.24 -2.07
C TYR A 108 6.04 -27.67 -2.42
N CYS A 109 6.42 -28.85 -1.96
CA CYS A 109 7.77 -29.37 -2.10
C CYS A 109 7.99 -30.05 -3.47
N PRO A 110 9.20 -29.93 -4.06
CA PRO A 110 9.58 -30.73 -5.22
C PRO A 110 9.70 -32.22 -4.85
N GLU A 111 9.72 -33.07 -5.88
CA GLU A 111 9.83 -34.53 -5.72
C GLU A 111 11.07 -34.90 -4.86
N GLY A 112 10.86 -35.83 -3.92
CA GLY A 112 11.90 -36.28 -2.98
C GLY A 112 11.98 -35.50 -1.66
N TYR A 113 11.27 -34.37 -1.51
CA TYR A 113 11.21 -33.57 -0.28
C TYR A 113 9.82 -33.64 0.38
N LYS A 114 9.78 -33.58 1.71
CA LYS A 114 8.56 -33.58 2.54
C LYS A 114 8.79 -32.81 3.85
N GLY A 115 7.71 -32.33 4.47
CA GLY A 115 7.71 -31.56 5.72
C GLY A 115 6.30 -31.26 6.17
#